data_AF-A0A9P3GIS5-F1
#
_entry.id   AF-A0A9P3GIS5-F1
#
_cell.length_a   1.000
_cell.length_b   1.000
_cell.length_c   1.000
_cell.angle_alpha   90.00
_cell.angle_beta   90.00
_cell.angle_gamma   90.00
#
_symmetry.space_group_name_H-M   'P 1'
#
loop_
_entity.id
_entity.type
_entity.pdbx_description
1 polymer ?
#
loop_
_entity_poly.entity_id
_entity_poly.type
_entity_poly.pdbx_seq_one_letter_code
_entity_poly.pdbx_strand_id
1 'polypeptide(L)'
;MFTPVDGVKPDMLRGCRHYSVDDSREDMEALLEMIYNGLRVESVTLTAETFPVLSSLLHMCTKYEVERPRPEIVARIQACWPDNLAQHDAVNDARVRKYMDAHANQYPQGTILPYVDDDTDVHPAAIIALLRQCGYTEPKLFAPLFYALSRCAKGFGGVAGSNISPLSHTDVERLLVGIERLRADHLKKTVVVLTGEPAHANYCGAALATFSSTRLSLAAAQALSSPVEFWGGAAKLIMQAAGQPPAAPCAVCCTLVANSILEGRNALWARMPEVFDLS
;
A
#
# COMPACT_ATOMS: atom_id res chain seq x y z
N MET A 1 33.39 -13.70 5.02
CA MET A 1 34.81 -13.97 5.36
C MET A 1 35.58 -14.11 4.06
N PHE A 2 36.45 -13.15 3.73
CA PHE A 2 37.21 -13.18 2.46
C PHE A 2 38.40 -14.14 2.59
N THR A 3 38.23 -15.39 2.16
CA THR A 3 39.35 -16.33 2.05
C THR A 3 40.18 -15.95 0.82
N PRO A 4 41.48 -15.64 0.97
CA PRO A 4 42.32 -15.34 -0.18
C PRO A 4 42.37 -16.56 -1.11
N VAL A 5 42.26 -16.31 -2.42
CA VAL A 5 42.50 -17.35 -3.43
C VAL A 5 43.98 -17.69 -3.38
N ASP A 6 44.30 -18.94 -3.07
CA ASP A 6 45.68 -19.41 -2.94
C ASP A 6 46.46 -19.12 -4.23
N GLY A 7 47.57 -18.37 -4.10
CA GLY A 7 48.51 -18.09 -5.19
C GLY A 7 48.48 -16.68 -5.79
N VAL A 8 47.51 -15.83 -5.44
CA VAL A 8 47.51 -14.42 -5.88
C VAL A 8 48.24 -13.55 -4.85
N LYS A 9 49.33 -12.89 -5.26
CA LYS A 9 50.02 -11.92 -4.39
C LYS A 9 49.02 -10.81 -4.02
N PRO A 10 48.83 -10.52 -2.73
CA PRO A 10 47.93 -9.45 -2.32
C PRO A 10 48.46 -8.12 -2.84
N ASP A 11 47.60 -7.37 -3.53
CA ASP A 11 47.93 -6.00 -3.90
C ASP A 11 48.13 -5.17 -2.63
N MET A 12 49.16 -4.34 -2.65
CA MET A 12 49.54 -3.50 -1.52
C MET A 12 49.43 -2.04 -1.93
N LEU A 13 48.65 -1.26 -1.19
CA LEU A 13 48.53 0.18 -1.37
C LEU A 13 49.10 0.87 -0.13
N ARG A 14 50.20 1.60 -0.29
CA ARG A 14 50.91 2.30 0.80
C ARG A 14 51.28 1.40 1.99
N GLY A 15 51.66 0.14 1.71
CA GLY A 15 52.01 -0.83 2.76
C GLY A 15 50.81 -1.49 3.45
N CYS A 16 49.58 -1.13 3.08
CA CYS A 16 48.36 -1.80 3.53
C CYS A 16 47.85 -2.77 2.47
N ARG A 17 47.21 -3.86 2.89
CA ARG A 17 46.56 -4.80 1.99
C ARG A 17 45.42 -4.08 1.27
N HIS A 18 45.46 -4.08 -0.05
CA HIS A 18 44.45 -3.48 -0.91
C HIS A 18 43.45 -4.55 -1.33
N TYR A 19 42.17 -4.26 -1.14
CA TYR A 19 41.08 -5.10 -1.61
C TYR A 19 40.29 -4.31 -2.65
N SER A 20 40.21 -4.85 -3.86
CA SER A 20 39.30 -4.33 -4.88
C SER A 20 37.89 -4.77 -4.53
N VAL A 21 36.96 -3.84 -4.52
CA VAL A 21 35.52 -4.10 -4.43
C VAL A 21 34.87 -3.64 -5.72
N ASP A 22 33.86 -4.37 -6.19
CA ASP A 22 33.15 -4.06 -7.44
C ASP A 22 32.03 -3.02 -7.23
N ASP A 23 31.82 -2.56 -5.99
CA ASP A 23 30.78 -1.60 -5.64
C ASP A 23 31.16 -0.17 -6.03
N SER A 24 30.16 0.66 -6.26
CA SER A 24 30.39 2.08 -6.53
C SER A 24 31.03 2.77 -5.32
N ARG A 25 31.75 3.86 -5.60
CA ARG A 25 32.34 4.68 -4.54
C ARG A 25 31.24 5.20 -3.60
N GLU A 26 30.14 5.65 -4.18
CA GLU A 26 29.01 6.26 -3.49
C GLU A 26 28.34 5.27 -2.54
N ASP A 27 28.12 4.03 -2.97
CA ASP A 27 27.51 2.98 -2.14
C ASP A 27 28.41 2.59 -0.96
N MET A 28 29.72 2.46 -1.22
CA MET A 28 30.71 2.16 -0.17
C MET A 28 30.87 3.32 0.82
N GLU A 29 30.87 4.56 0.35
CA GLU A 29 30.93 5.75 1.20
C GLU A 29 29.71 5.83 2.12
N ALA A 30 28.49 5.62 1.59
CA ALA A 30 27.27 5.58 2.38
C ALA A 30 27.28 4.46 3.44
N LEU A 31 27.74 3.26 3.08
CA LEU A 31 27.86 2.13 4.02
C LEU A 31 28.86 2.44 5.14
N LEU A 32 30.03 3.00 4.81
CA LEU A 32 31.06 3.34 5.78
C LEU A 32 30.62 4.50 6.69
N GLU A 33 29.97 5.52 6.13
CA GLU A 33 29.38 6.61 6.91
C GLU A 33 28.36 6.07 7.91
N MET A 34 27.52 5.12 7.49
CA MET A 34 26.58 4.47 8.39
C MET A 34 27.27 3.68 9.53
N ILE A 35 28.34 2.95 9.22
CA ILE A 35 29.10 2.18 10.22
C ILE A 35 29.86 3.09 11.20
N TYR A 36 30.54 4.13 10.69
CA TYR A 36 31.46 4.95 11.49
C TYR A 36 30.80 6.18 12.11
N ASN A 37 29.99 6.91 11.34
CA ASN A 37 29.32 8.12 11.84
C ASN A 37 28.00 7.78 12.56
N GLY A 38 27.59 6.51 12.53
CA GLY A 38 26.36 6.04 13.14
C GLY A 38 25.14 6.68 12.49
N LEU A 39 25.13 6.78 11.15
CA LEU A 39 23.98 7.27 10.39
C LEU A 39 22.74 6.55 10.91
N ARG A 40 21.90 7.28 11.65
CA ARG A 40 20.70 6.72 12.22
C ARG A 40 19.67 6.74 11.13
N VAL A 41 19.45 5.59 10.49
CA VAL A 41 18.37 5.43 9.53
C VAL A 41 17.07 5.97 10.15
N GLU A 42 16.90 5.80 11.48
CA GLU A 42 15.89 6.42 12.37
C GLU A 42 15.36 7.79 11.93
N SER A 43 16.23 8.74 11.54
CA SER A 43 15.83 10.12 11.21
C SER A 43 15.43 10.34 9.75
N VAL A 44 15.68 9.37 8.85
CA VAL A 44 15.43 9.53 7.42
C VAL A 44 13.98 9.14 7.10
N THR A 45 13.20 10.11 6.64
CA THR A 45 11.86 9.90 6.08
C THR A 45 12.00 9.30 4.68
N LEU A 46 11.17 8.30 4.34
CA LEU A 46 11.14 7.69 3.02
C LEU A 46 10.42 8.62 2.02
N THR A 47 11.18 9.24 1.13
CA THR A 47 10.71 10.15 0.06
C THR A 47 11.39 9.82 -1.26
N ALA A 48 10.97 10.45 -2.36
CA ALA A 48 11.58 10.29 -3.69
C ALA A 48 13.10 10.54 -3.66
N GLU A 49 13.49 11.56 -2.89
CA GLU A 49 14.85 12.05 -2.78
C GLU A 49 15.73 11.12 -1.91
N THR A 50 15.16 10.59 -0.83
CA THR A 50 15.91 9.72 0.10
C THR A 50 15.90 8.26 -0.30
N PHE A 51 14.95 7.84 -1.16
CA PHE A 51 14.80 6.45 -1.58
C PHE A 51 16.05 5.86 -2.24
N PRO A 52 16.74 6.53 -3.18
CA PRO A 52 17.98 5.98 -3.78
C PRO A 52 19.04 5.64 -2.72
N VAL A 53 19.20 6.50 -1.71
CA VAL A 53 20.16 6.27 -0.61
C VAL A 53 19.73 5.07 0.24
N LEU A 54 18.45 4.99 0.62
CA LEU A 54 17.93 3.87 1.39
C LEU A 54 17.99 2.53 0.61
N SER A 55 17.78 2.59 -0.70
CA SER A 55 17.89 1.46 -1.62
C SER A 55 19.32 0.93 -1.68
N SER A 56 20.28 1.82 -1.92
CA SER A 56 21.71 1.51 -1.89
C SER A 56 22.14 0.91 -0.55
N LEU A 57 21.78 1.57 0.56
CA LEU A 57 22.10 1.09 1.90
C LEU A 57 21.52 -0.30 2.17
N LEU A 58 20.26 -0.56 1.79
CA LEU A 58 19.65 -1.88 1.98
C LEU A 58 20.37 -2.95 1.16
N HIS A 59 20.74 -2.64 -0.09
CA HIS A 59 21.48 -3.55 -0.95
C HIS A 59 22.86 -3.88 -0.35
N MET A 60 23.61 -2.85 0.04
CA MET A 60 24.94 -3.00 0.66
C MET A 60 24.86 -3.75 1.99
N CYS A 61 23.90 -3.42 2.84
CA CYS A 61 23.70 -4.13 4.11
C CYS A 61 23.33 -5.60 3.89
N THR A 62 22.60 -5.91 2.82
CA THR A 62 22.28 -7.30 2.46
C THR A 62 23.51 -8.03 1.92
N LYS A 63 24.25 -7.41 1.00
CA LYS A 63 25.46 -7.98 0.38
C LYS A 63 26.57 -8.26 1.40
N TYR A 64 26.77 -7.33 2.34
CA TYR A 64 27.81 -7.40 3.35
C TYR A 64 27.32 -7.94 4.71
N GLU A 65 26.10 -8.46 4.77
CA GLU A 65 25.50 -9.05 5.98
C GLU A 65 25.52 -8.11 7.20
N VAL A 66 25.35 -6.80 6.96
CA VAL A 66 25.23 -5.80 8.03
C VAL A 66 23.79 -5.79 8.53
N GLU A 67 23.53 -6.48 9.64
CA GLU A 67 22.16 -6.77 10.08
C GLU A 67 21.39 -5.54 10.57
N ARG A 68 22.01 -4.69 11.39
CA ARG A 68 21.31 -3.63 12.14
C ARG A 68 20.42 -2.68 11.31
N PRO A 69 20.86 -2.15 10.15
CA PRO A 69 20.06 -1.16 9.39
C PRO A 69 18.92 -1.79 8.59
N ARG A 70 19.01 -3.09 8.25
CA ARG A 70 18.02 -3.81 7.45
C ARG A 70 16.61 -3.74 8.04
N PRO A 71 16.36 -4.16 9.31
CA PRO A 71 15.03 -4.08 9.90
C PRO A 71 14.57 -2.64 10.08
N GLU A 72 15.47 -1.67 10.28
CA GLU A 72 15.12 -0.25 10.38
C GLU A 72 14.59 0.30 9.05
N ILE A 73 15.24 -0.03 7.92
CA ILE A 73 14.78 0.36 6.57
C ILE A 73 13.43 -0.32 6.26
N VAL A 74 13.30 -1.62 6.55
CA VAL A 74 12.04 -2.36 6.32
C VAL A 74 10.91 -1.80 7.17
N ALA A 75 11.16 -1.45 8.43
CA ALA A 75 10.16 -0.83 9.31
C ALA A 75 9.66 0.51 8.76
N ARG A 76 10.51 1.30 8.08
CA ARG A 76 10.07 2.54 7.38
C ARG A 76 9.14 2.24 6.22
N ILE A 77 9.51 1.25 5.41
CA ILE A 77 8.67 0.81 4.30
C ILE A 77 7.30 0.39 4.86
N GLN A 78 7.27 -0.40 5.94
CA GLN A 78 6.02 -0.81 6.60
C GLN A 78 5.25 0.37 7.20
N ALA A 79 5.91 1.41 7.71
CA ALA A 79 5.23 2.61 8.18
C ALA A 79 4.52 3.37 7.04
N CYS A 80 5.07 3.33 5.82
CA CYS A 80 4.47 3.94 4.63
C CYS A 80 3.37 3.07 3.99
N TRP A 81 3.48 1.75 4.10
CA TRP A 81 2.53 0.74 3.59
C TRP A 81 2.28 -0.34 4.66
N PRO A 82 1.47 -0.03 5.68
CA PRO A 82 1.27 -0.94 6.80
C PRO A 82 0.44 -2.15 6.40
N ASP A 83 0.70 -3.29 7.02
CA ASP A 83 -0.06 -4.54 6.84
C ASP A 83 -1.34 -4.56 7.70
N ASN A 84 -1.45 -3.65 8.67
CA ASN A 84 -2.61 -3.48 9.53
C ASN A 84 -3.59 -2.45 8.94
N LEU A 85 -4.86 -2.82 8.81
CA LEU A 85 -5.87 -1.95 8.21
C LEU A 85 -6.10 -0.63 8.97
N ALA A 86 -6.03 -0.63 10.31
CA ALA A 86 -6.21 0.60 11.08
C ALA A 86 -5.04 1.57 10.89
N GLN A 87 -3.82 1.05 10.76
CA GLN A 87 -2.64 1.87 10.41
C GLN A 87 -2.74 2.37 8.96
N HIS A 88 -3.20 1.52 8.04
CA HIS A 88 -3.45 1.92 6.64
C HIS A 88 -4.44 3.08 6.56
N ASP A 89 -5.52 3.01 7.34
CA ASP A 89 -6.51 4.08 7.44
C ASP A 89 -5.91 5.37 7.98
N ALA A 90 -5.10 5.28 9.04
CA ALA A 90 -4.43 6.45 9.60
C ALA A 90 -3.49 7.12 8.60
N VAL A 91 -2.72 6.33 7.84
CA VAL A 91 -1.83 6.83 6.77
C VAL A 91 -2.66 7.46 5.64
N ASN A 92 -3.71 6.80 5.18
CA ASN A 92 -4.57 7.30 4.11
C ASN A 92 -5.31 8.59 4.53
N ASP A 93 -5.83 8.65 5.75
CA ASP A 93 -6.50 9.84 6.29
C ASP A 93 -5.53 11.02 6.50
N ALA A 94 -4.27 10.75 6.83
CA ALA A 94 -3.22 11.77 6.88
C ALA A 94 -2.91 12.34 5.48
N ARG A 95 -2.82 11.47 4.46
CA ARG A 95 -2.63 11.88 3.05
C ARG A 95 -3.80 12.71 2.55
N VAL A 96 -5.03 12.23 2.74
CA VAL A 96 -6.25 12.94 2.35
C VAL A 96 -6.33 14.32 3.02
N ARG A 97 -6.01 14.43 4.32
CA ARG A 97 -5.95 15.74 5.00
C ARG A 97 -4.92 16.68 4.38
N LYS A 98 -3.68 16.21 4.19
CA LYS A 98 -2.62 17.02 3.56
C LYS A 98 -3.05 17.54 2.18
N TYR A 99 -3.69 16.69 1.38
CA TYR A 99 -4.22 17.08 0.08
C TYR A 99 -5.35 18.10 0.18
N MET A 100 -6.31 17.88 1.09
CA MET A 100 -7.40 18.81 1.34
C MET A 100 -6.89 20.17 1.81
N ASP A 101 -5.91 20.21 2.71
CA ASP A 101 -5.30 21.44 3.20
C ASP A 101 -4.63 22.21 2.05
N ALA A 102 -3.95 21.50 1.14
CA ALA A 102 -3.35 22.09 -0.06
C ALA A 102 -4.39 22.58 -1.09
N HIS A 103 -5.59 21.99 -1.10
CA HIS A 103 -6.66 22.28 -2.07
C HIS A 103 -7.94 22.82 -1.42
N ALA A 104 -7.83 23.50 -0.27
CA ALA A 104 -8.96 23.86 0.59
C ALA A 104 -10.07 24.68 -0.12
N ASN A 105 -9.73 25.37 -1.20
CA ASN A 105 -10.67 26.19 -1.98
C ASN A 105 -11.38 25.43 -3.12
N GLN A 106 -11.04 24.17 -3.39
CA GLN A 106 -11.51 23.44 -4.59
C GLN A 106 -12.64 22.43 -4.32
N TYR A 107 -12.85 22.01 -3.08
CA TYR A 107 -13.77 20.92 -2.76
C TYR A 107 -14.87 21.35 -1.77
N PRO A 108 -16.17 21.17 -2.12
CA PRO A 108 -17.28 21.36 -1.19
C PRO A 108 -17.21 20.42 0.03
N GLN A 109 -17.69 20.89 1.19
CA GLN A 109 -17.86 20.04 2.38
C GLN A 109 -18.70 18.79 2.07
N GLY A 110 -18.24 17.62 2.52
CA GLY A 110 -18.95 16.35 2.37
C GLY A 110 -18.70 15.60 1.06
N THR A 111 -17.80 16.10 0.20
CA THR A 111 -17.38 15.36 -1.00
C THR A 111 -16.57 14.13 -0.60
N ILE A 112 -17.00 12.95 -1.02
CA ILE A 112 -16.14 11.76 -1.00
C ILE A 112 -15.11 12.00 -2.08
N LEU A 113 -13.89 12.37 -1.68
CA LEU A 113 -12.85 12.52 -2.68
C LEU A 113 -12.62 11.15 -3.35
N PRO A 114 -12.66 11.07 -4.69
CA PRO A 114 -11.99 9.98 -5.36
C PRO A 114 -10.55 10.00 -4.88
N TYR A 115 -10.00 8.81 -4.61
CA TYR A 115 -8.63 8.59 -4.17
C TYR A 115 -7.69 9.72 -4.61
N VAL A 116 -7.06 10.37 -3.64
CA VAL A 116 -5.99 11.31 -3.93
C VAL A 116 -4.87 10.48 -4.54
N ASP A 117 -4.75 10.57 -5.86
CA ASP A 117 -3.59 10.09 -6.60
C ASP A 117 -2.44 11.07 -6.27
N ASP A 118 -2.01 11.02 -5.01
CA ASP A 118 -0.75 11.62 -4.62
C ASP A 118 0.28 10.81 -5.39
N ASP A 119 1.05 11.49 -6.23
CA ASP A 119 2.40 11.09 -6.61
C ASP A 119 3.08 10.70 -5.30
N THR A 120 2.97 9.41 -4.97
CA THR A 120 3.52 8.90 -3.73
C THR A 120 5.01 9.11 -3.92
N ASP A 121 5.64 9.86 -3.02
CA ASP A 121 7.04 10.29 -3.18
C ASP A 121 7.93 9.11 -3.60
N VAL A 122 7.61 7.89 -3.19
CA VAL A 122 8.22 6.67 -3.71
C VAL A 122 7.18 5.74 -4.33
N HIS A 123 7.45 5.29 -5.57
CA HIS A 123 6.57 4.38 -6.29
C HIS A 123 6.64 2.94 -5.75
N PRO A 124 5.51 2.27 -5.42
CA PRO A 124 5.51 0.93 -4.81
C PRO A 124 6.23 -0.15 -5.62
N ALA A 125 6.23 -0.06 -6.95
CA ALA A 125 6.94 -1.02 -7.80
C ALA A 125 8.45 -1.04 -7.55
N ALA A 126 9.05 0.13 -7.30
CA ALA A 126 10.48 0.23 -6.99
C ALA A 126 10.80 -0.38 -5.63
N ILE A 127 9.92 -0.21 -4.64
CA ILE A 127 10.02 -0.86 -3.33
C ILE A 127 9.95 -2.38 -3.47
N ILE A 128 8.97 -2.90 -4.20
CA ILE A 128 8.81 -4.34 -4.43
C ILE A 128 10.08 -4.91 -5.07
N ALA A 129 10.60 -4.27 -6.12
CA ALA A 129 11.81 -4.69 -6.80
C ALA A 129 13.03 -4.72 -5.85
N LEU A 130 13.23 -3.66 -5.07
CA LEU A 130 14.30 -3.57 -4.07
C LEU A 130 14.21 -4.69 -3.04
N LEU A 131 13.02 -4.92 -2.46
CA LEU A 131 12.81 -5.95 -1.46
C LEU A 131 13.10 -7.34 -2.03
N ARG A 132 12.66 -7.63 -3.26
CA ARG A 132 12.97 -8.90 -3.94
C ARG A 132 14.47 -9.08 -4.18
N GLN A 133 15.17 -8.03 -4.64
CA GLN A 133 16.62 -8.06 -4.84
C GLN A 133 17.39 -8.32 -3.54
N CYS A 134 16.86 -7.85 -2.41
CA CYS A 134 17.44 -8.08 -1.09
C CYS A 134 16.96 -9.40 -0.43
N GLY A 135 16.25 -10.25 -1.16
CA GLY A 135 15.84 -11.59 -0.71
C GLY A 135 14.62 -11.62 0.22
N TYR A 136 13.86 -10.53 0.35
CA TYR A 136 12.63 -10.53 1.14
C TYR A 136 11.49 -11.25 0.41
N THR A 137 10.74 -12.05 1.16
CA THR A 137 9.62 -12.85 0.64
C THR A 137 8.35 -12.75 1.49
N GLU A 138 8.39 -12.00 2.59
CA GLU A 138 7.32 -11.96 3.58
C GLU A 138 6.00 -11.41 2.99
N PRO A 139 4.92 -12.22 2.95
CA PRO A 139 3.67 -11.80 2.29
C PRO A 139 3.05 -10.54 2.90
N LYS A 140 3.20 -10.37 4.23
CA LYS A 140 2.71 -9.20 4.97
C LYS A 140 3.38 -7.89 4.51
N LEU A 141 4.63 -7.96 4.06
CA LEU A 141 5.36 -6.80 3.55
C LEU A 141 4.92 -6.45 2.12
N PHE A 142 4.70 -7.45 1.27
CA PHE A 142 4.33 -7.25 -0.13
C PHE A 142 2.84 -6.94 -0.34
N ALA A 143 1.94 -7.55 0.43
CA ALA A 143 0.50 -7.37 0.26
C ALA A 143 0.04 -5.89 0.22
N PRO A 144 0.41 -5.02 1.17
CA PRO A 144 0.02 -3.62 1.12
C PRO A 144 0.69 -2.84 -0.03
N LEU A 145 1.89 -3.24 -0.48
CA LEU A 145 2.56 -2.65 -1.65
C LEU A 145 1.86 -3.01 -2.97
N PHE A 146 1.47 -4.28 -3.13
CA PHE A 146 0.69 -4.74 -4.28
C PHE A 146 -0.70 -4.08 -4.30
N TYR A 147 -1.35 -3.95 -3.14
CA TYR A 147 -2.59 -3.18 -3.03
C TYR A 147 -2.40 -1.72 -3.43
N ALA A 148 -1.34 -1.05 -2.94
CA ALA A 148 -1.01 0.31 -3.34
C ALA A 148 -0.82 0.43 -4.86
N LEU A 149 -0.07 -0.49 -5.46
CA LEU A 149 0.16 -0.51 -6.90
C LEU A 149 -1.13 -0.77 -7.71
N SER A 150 -2.02 -1.61 -7.20
CA SER A 150 -3.33 -1.89 -7.81
C SER A 150 -4.23 -0.64 -7.91
N ARG A 151 -4.02 0.35 -7.03
CA ARG A 151 -4.74 1.63 -7.07
C ARG A 151 -4.21 2.54 -8.17
N CYS A 152 -2.90 2.52 -8.43
CA CYS A 152 -2.22 3.31 -9.45
C CYS A 152 -2.35 2.72 -10.87
N ALA A 153 -2.79 1.46 -10.99
CA ALA A 153 -2.93 0.70 -12.24
C ALA A 153 -3.95 1.24 -13.26
N LYS A 154 -4.66 2.36 -13.00
CA LYS A 154 -5.64 2.92 -13.95
C LYS A 154 -5.03 3.35 -15.29
N GLY A 155 -3.71 3.45 -15.38
CA GLY A 155 -2.96 3.95 -16.54
C GLY A 155 -2.34 2.91 -17.48
N PHE A 156 -2.71 1.62 -17.44
CA PHE A 156 -2.07 0.57 -18.25
C PHE A 156 -2.16 0.72 -19.80
N GLY A 157 -2.65 1.85 -20.33
CA GLY A 157 -2.76 2.13 -21.76
C GLY A 157 -2.10 3.43 -22.25
N GLY A 158 -1.27 4.10 -21.44
CA GLY A 158 -0.62 5.37 -21.82
C GLY A 158 0.87 5.46 -21.46
N VAL A 159 1.47 6.65 -21.63
CA VAL A 159 2.87 6.98 -21.27
C VAL A 159 3.23 6.67 -19.80
N ALA A 160 2.22 6.43 -18.95
CA ALA A 160 2.34 6.00 -17.54
C ALA A 160 2.63 4.49 -17.34
N GLY A 161 2.68 3.69 -18.41
CA GLY A 161 3.12 2.28 -18.35
C GLY A 161 4.57 2.09 -17.89
N SER A 162 5.35 3.17 -17.80
CA SER A 162 6.72 3.22 -17.26
C SER A 162 6.81 2.84 -15.78
N ASN A 163 5.71 2.91 -15.04
CA ASN A 163 5.74 2.83 -13.57
C ASN A 163 5.82 1.40 -13.01
N ILE A 164 5.55 0.36 -13.81
CA ILE A 164 5.74 -1.05 -13.39
C ILE A 164 7.05 -1.66 -13.88
N SER A 165 7.85 -0.92 -14.64
CA SER A 165 9.11 -1.40 -15.23
C SER A 165 10.10 -2.04 -14.23
N PRO A 166 10.16 -1.65 -12.94
CA PRO A 166 11.06 -2.31 -12.00
C PRO A 166 10.62 -3.74 -11.60
N LEU A 167 9.38 -4.13 -11.87
CA LEU A 167 8.85 -5.43 -11.45
C LEU A 167 9.37 -6.58 -12.30
N SER A 168 9.54 -7.73 -11.65
CA SER A 168 9.76 -9.00 -12.34
C SER A 168 8.50 -9.41 -13.13
N HIS A 169 8.66 -10.22 -14.18
CA HIS A 169 7.52 -10.76 -14.94
C HIS A 169 6.52 -11.49 -14.02
N THR A 170 7.01 -12.27 -13.05
CA THR A 170 6.18 -12.98 -12.07
C THR A 170 5.37 -12.00 -11.21
N ASP A 171 5.98 -10.90 -10.75
CA ASP A 171 5.26 -9.92 -9.94
C ASP A 171 4.26 -9.10 -10.78
N VAL A 172 4.53 -8.86 -12.06
CA VAL A 172 3.53 -8.27 -12.98
C VAL A 172 2.32 -9.19 -13.14
N GLU A 173 2.53 -10.49 -13.33
CA GLU A 173 1.45 -11.48 -13.42
C GLU A 173 0.62 -11.53 -12.13
N ARG A 174 1.28 -11.62 -10.97
CA ARG A 174 0.63 -11.55 -9.65
C ARG A 174 -0.22 -10.30 -9.48
N LEU A 175 0.31 -9.14 -9.90
CA LEU A 175 -0.41 -7.88 -9.84
C LEU A 175 -1.66 -7.90 -10.71
N LEU A 176 -1.57 -8.35 -11.96
CA LEU A 176 -2.70 -8.40 -12.89
C LEU A 176 -3.79 -9.37 -12.40
N VAL A 177 -3.40 -10.58 -12.02
CA VAL A 177 -4.31 -11.59 -11.47
C VAL A 177 -4.96 -11.09 -10.18
N GLY A 178 -4.17 -10.46 -9.30
CA GLY A 178 -4.65 -9.91 -8.04
C GLY A 178 -5.60 -8.74 -8.21
N ILE A 179 -5.36 -7.84 -9.18
CA ILE A 179 -6.29 -6.76 -9.53
C ILE A 179 -7.65 -7.34 -9.94
N GLU A 180 -7.66 -8.35 -10.81
CA GLU A 180 -8.91 -8.94 -11.28
C GLU A 180 -9.65 -9.68 -10.16
N ARG A 181 -8.94 -10.44 -9.31
CA ARG A 181 -9.53 -11.08 -8.12
C ARG A 181 -10.10 -10.05 -7.14
N LEU A 182 -9.35 -8.97 -6.87
CA LEU A 182 -9.75 -7.88 -5.99
C LEU A 182 -11.04 -7.21 -6.50
N ARG A 183 -11.10 -6.91 -7.80
CA ARG A 183 -12.29 -6.34 -8.44
C ARG A 183 -13.48 -7.29 -8.40
N ALA A 184 -13.27 -8.58 -8.68
CA ALA A 184 -14.31 -9.59 -8.61
C ALA A 184 -14.88 -9.72 -7.18
N ASP A 185 -14.02 -9.78 -6.15
CA ASP A 185 -14.43 -9.83 -4.74
C ASP A 185 -15.17 -8.55 -4.34
N HIS A 186 -14.72 -7.37 -4.82
CA HIS A 186 -15.38 -6.09 -4.59
C HIS A 186 -16.79 -6.05 -5.18
N LEU A 187 -16.94 -6.45 -6.45
CA LEU A 187 -18.24 -6.51 -7.13
C LEU A 187 -19.17 -7.52 -6.46
N LYS A 188 -18.68 -8.72 -6.12
CA LYS A 188 -19.45 -9.77 -5.45
C LYS A 188 -20.01 -9.27 -4.10
N LYS A 189 -19.19 -8.61 -3.29
CA LYS A 189 -19.62 -8.10 -1.97
C LYS A 189 -20.52 -6.88 -2.06
N THR A 190 -20.35 -6.03 -3.07
CA THR A 190 -21.25 -4.90 -3.33
C THR A 190 -22.69 -5.36 -3.56
N VAL A 191 -22.88 -6.54 -4.18
CA VAL A 191 -24.21 -7.14 -4.39
C VAL A 191 -24.81 -7.72 -3.09
N VAL A 192 -23.99 -8.31 -2.22
CA VAL A 192 -24.45 -9.08 -1.03
C VAL A 192 -24.82 -8.22 0.18
N VAL A 193 -24.18 -7.06 0.35
CA VAL A 193 -24.35 -6.18 1.54
C VAL A 193 -25.78 -5.64 1.74
N LEU A 194 -26.70 -5.88 0.79
CA LEU A 194 -27.94 -5.11 0.66
C LEU A 194 -29.17 -5.67 1.38
N THR A 195 -29.01 -6.72 2.19
CA THR A 195 -30.13 -7.29 2.95
C THR A 195 -29.98 -6.95 4.43
N GLY A 196 -30.86 -6.07 4.94
CA GLY A 196 -30.98 -5.81 6.37
C GLY A 196 -31.49 -7.02 7.16
N GLU A 197 -31.55 -6.90 8.48
CA GLU A 197 -32.10 -7.96 9.34
C GLU A 197 -33.54 -8.35 8.93
N PRO A 198 -33.91 -9.64 8.98
CA PRO A 198 -35.23 -10.10 8.54
C PRO A 198 -36.39 -9.38 9.24
N ALA A 199 -36.21 -9.06 10.53
CA ALA A 199 -37.23 -8.40 11.34
C ALA A 199 -37.58 -6.99 10.85
N HIS A 200 -36.61 -6.27 10.27
CA HIS A 200 -36.79 -4.92 9.75
C HIS A 200 -36.78 -4.84 8.23
N ALA A 201 -36.65 -5.98 7.53
CA ALA A 201 -36.65 -6.05 6.06
C ALA A 201 -37.90 -5.39 5.46
N ASN A 202 -39.07 -5.57 6.09
CA ASN A 202 -40.33 -5.00 5.59
C ASN A 202 -40.45 -3.48 5.79
N TYR A 203 -39.72 -2.89 6.74
CA TYR A 203 -39.83 -1.46 7.08
C TYR A 203 -38.67 -0.63 6.55
N CYS A 204 -37.44 -1.14 6.69
CA CYS A 204 -36.22 -0.47 6.28
C CYS A 204 -35.67 -0.98 4.95
N GLY A 205 -36.11 -2.14 4.46
CA GLY A 205 -35.53 -2.80 3.29
C GLY A 205 -35.64 -1.96 2.02
N ALA A 206 -36.80 -1.35 1.76
CA ALA A 206 -36.99 -0.48 0.61
C ALA A 206 -36.07 0.75 0.66
N ALA A 207 -35.98 1.40 1.82
CA ALA A 207 -35.11 2.56 2.04
C ALA A 207 -33.61 2.21 1.86
N LEU A 208 -33.18 1.08 2.42
CA LEU A 208 -31.80 0.57 2.26
C LEU A 208 -31.50 0.21 0.81
N ALA A 209 -32.45 -0.43 0.12
CA ALA A 209 -32.29 -0.81 -1.28
C ALA A 209 -32.17 0.42 -2.19
N THR A 210 -33.01 1.45 -1.98
CA THR A 210 -32.92 2.71 -2.72
C THR A 210 -31.63 3.45 -2.40
N PHE A 211 -31.22 3.53 -1.14
CA PHE A 211 -29.96 4.17 -0.76
C PHE A 211 -28.77 3.48 -1.43
N SER A 212 -28.75 2.14 -1.39
CA SER A 212 -27.71 1.35 -2.02
C SER A 212 -27.64 1.56 -3.54
N SER A 213 -28.76 1.40 -4.24
CA SER A 213 -28.78 1.47 -5.70
C SER A 213 -28.42 2.87 -6.23
N THR A 214 -28.81 3.92 -5.51
CA THR A 214 -28.60 5.31 -5.96
C THR A 214 -27.24 5.88 -5.54
N ARG A 215 -26.72 5.52 -4.35
CA ARG A 215 -25.49 6.10 -3.80
C ARG A 215 -24.31 5.15 -3.85
N LEU A 216 -24.52 3.86 -3.56
CA LEU A 216 -23.41 2.90 -3.41
C LEU A 216 -23.05 2.23 -4.72
N SER A 217 -24.02 1.79 -5.54
CA SER A 217 -23.72 1.04 -6.77
C SER A 217 -22.93 1.86 -7.80
N LEU A 218 -23.29 3.13 -7.99
CA LEU A 218 -22.56 4.01 -8.92
C LEU A 218 -21.15 4.32 -8.40
N ALA A 219 -21.02 4.62 -7.12
CA ALA A 219 -19.73 4.89 -6.50
C ALA A 219 -18.83 3.64 -6.45
N ALA A 220 -19.41 2.45 -6.27
CA ALA A 220 -18.69 1.18 -6.25
C ALA A 220 -18.05 0.87 -7.61
N ALA A 221 -18.77 1.16 -8.71
CA ALA A 221 -18.24 1.00 -10.07
C ALA A 221 -17.07 1.98 -10.35
N GLN A 222 -17.12 3.18 -9.78
CA GLN A 222 -16.04 4.16 -9.88
C GLN A 222 -14.83 3.83 -8.98
N ALA A 223 -15.06 3.06 -7.91
CA ALA A 223 -14.07 2.71 -6.91
C ALA A 223 -13.43 1.32 -7.11
N LEU A 224 -13.50 0.74 -8.31
CA LEU A 224 -12.88 -0.55 -8.63
C LEU A 224 -11.36 -0.62 -8.33
N SER A 225 -10.69 0.53 -8.24
CA SER A 225 -9.27 0.63 -7.91
C SER A 225 -8.98 0.73 -6.43
N SER A 226 -9.96 1.10 -5.60
CA SER A 226 -9.76 1.43 -4.18
C SER A 226 -10.90 0.87 -3.33
N PRO A 227 -11.14 -0.45 -3.37
CA PRO A 227 -12.29 -1.08 -2.72
C PRO A 227 -12.24 -0.95 -1.19
N VAL A 228 -11.05 -0.97 -0.58
CA VAL A 228 -10.88 -0.88 0.87
C VAL A 228 -11.28 0.50 1.37
N GLU A 229 -10.85 1.57 0.69
CA GLU A 229 -11.23 2.94 1.01
C GLU A 229 -12.73 3.16 0.78
N PHE A 230 -13.23 2.63 -0.34
CA PHE A 230 -14.65 2.73 -0.69
C PHE A 230 -15.55 2.12 0.38
N TRP A 231 -15.26 0.91 0.86
CA TRP A 231 -16.08 0.29 1.92
C TRP A 231 -15.99 1.03 3.25
N GLY A 232 -14.82 1.59 3.59
CA GLY A 232 -14.69 2.46 4.76
C GLY A 232 -15.58 3.71 4.65
N GLY A 233 -15.59 4.35 3.48
CA GLY A 233 -16.47 5.49 3.19
C GLY A 233 -17.96 5.11 3.17
N ALA A 234 -18.30 4.00 2.52
CA ALA A 234 -19.67 3.50 2.41
C ALA A 234 -20.31 3.22 3.77
N ALA A 235 -19.55 2.59 4.69
CA ALA A 235 -20.03 2.37 6.07
C ALA A 235 -20.35 3.69 6.78
N LYS A 236 -19.49 4.71 6.66
CA LYS A 236 -19.72 6.04 7.24
C LYS A 236 -20.98 6.71 6.67
N LEU A 237 -21.19 6.63 5.35
CA LEU A 237 -22.39 7.19 4.70
C LEU A 237 -23.68 6.50 5.15
N ILE A 238 -23.68 5.17 5.29
CA ILE A 238 -24.85 4.43 5.75
C ILE A 238 -25.20 4.83 7.18
N MET A 239 -24.20 5.00 8.05
CA MET A 239 -24.43 5.49 9.41
C MET A 239 -25.03 6.91 9.42
N GLN A 240 -24.62 7.78 8.49
CA GLN A 240 -25.15 9.14 8.35
C GLN A 240 -26.55 9.21 7.73
N ALA A 241 -26.97 8.17 7.01
CA ALA A 241 -28.29 8.10 6.38
C ALA A 241 -29.44 7.89 7.37
N ALA A 242 -29.14 7.48 8.60
CA ALA A 242 -30.14 7.26 9.64
C ALA A 242 -30.93 8.54 9.94
N GLY A 243 -32.26 8.47 9.80
CA GLY A 243 -33.16 9.58 10.15
C GLY A 243 -33.29 10.70 9.10
N GLN A 244 -32.69 10.59 7.90
CA GLN A 244 -32.90 11.57 6.83
C GLN A 244 -34.24 11.36 6.06
N PRO A 245 -35.14 12.35 6.01
CA PRO A 245 -36.41 12.23 5.28
C PRO A 245 -36.18 12.10 3.75
N PRO A 246 -37.14 11.52 2.97
CA PRO A 246 -38.50 11.15 3.37
C PRO A 246 -38.70 9.68 3.81
N ALA A 247 -37.71 8.80 3.57
CA ALA A 247 -37.79 7.38 3.94
C ALA A 247 -36.38 6.89 4.31
N ALA A 248 -35.88 7.30 5.48
CA ALA A 248 -34.60 6.81 5.97
C ALA A 248 -34.73 5.43 6.62
N PRO A 249 -33.72 4.57 6.44
CA PRO A 249 -33.55 3.40 7.31
C PRO A 249 -33.41 3.84 8.78
N CYS A 250 -33.90 3.00 9.69
CA CYS A 250 -33.70 3.24 11.12
C CYS A 250 -32.22 3.06 11.50
N ALA A 251 -31.81 3.71 12.60
CA ALA A 251 -30.42 3.67 13.08
C ALA A 251 -29.90 2.24 13.30
N VAL A 252 -30.73 1.33 13.82
CA VAL A 252 -30.36 -0.09 14.05
C VAL A 252 -29.97 -0.77 12.73
N CYS A 253 -30.79 -0.61 11.70
CA CYS A 253 -30.51 -1.17 10.37
C CYS A 253 -29.25 -0.56 9.75
N CYS A 254 -29.04 0.75 9.89
CA CYS A 254 -27.82 1.41 9.44
C CYS A 254 -26.57 0.83 10.12
N THR A 255 -26.60 0.66 11.44
CA THR A 255 -25.48 0.10 12.20
C THR A 255 -25.18 -1.34 11.77
N LEU A 256 -26.20 -2.18 11.62
CA LEU A 256 -26.02 -3.57 11.17
C LEU A 256 -25.40 -3.66 9.78
N VAL A 257 -25.90 -2.88 8.81
CA VAL A 257 -25.35 -2.86 7.45
C VAL A 257 -23.94 -2.28 7.44
N ALA A 258 -23.68 -1.20 8.17
CA ALA A 258 -22.35 -0.61 8.29
C ALA A 258 -21.33 -1.59 8.89
N ASN A 259 -21.72 -2.32 9.95
CA ASN A 259 -20.87 -3.34 10.55
C ASN A 259 -20.56 -4.49 9.57
N SER A 260 -21.56 -4.98 8.84
CA SER A 260 -21.37 -5.98 7.77
C SER A 260 -20.38 -5.51 6.69
N ILE A 261 -20.44 -4.23 6.28
CA ILE A 261 -19.47 -3.64 5.35
C ILE A 261 -18.06 -3.63 5.95
N LEU A 262 -17.93 -3.18 7.20
CA LEU A 262 -16.65 -3.11 7.89
C LEU A 262 -16.03 -4.50 8.11
N GLU A 263 -16.84 -5.50 8.47
CA GLU A 263 -16.42 -6.90 8.53
C GLU A 263 -15.97 -7.41 7.16
N GLY A 264 -16.74 -7.11 6.12
CA GLY A 264 -16.41 -7.46 4.75
C GLY A 264 -15.07 -6.88 4.31
N ARG A 265 -14.79 -5.64 4.72
CA ARG A 265 -13.54 -4.89 4.50
C ARG A 265 -12.36 -5.46 5.26
N ASN A 266 -12.52 -5.74 6.55
CA ASN A 266 -11.50 -6.39 7.36
C ASN A 266 -11.12 -7.75 6.76
N ALA A 267 -12.12 -8.54 6.35
CA ALA A 267 -11.90 -9.84 5.72
C ALA A 267 -11.20 -9.74 4.36
N LEU A 268 -11.52 -8.72 3.54
CA LEU A 268 -10.83 -8.49 2.27
C LEU A 268 -9.36 -8.10 2.51
N TRP A 269 -9.09 -7.18 3.45
CA TRP A 269 -7.73 -6.76 3.78
C TRP A 269 -6.88 -7.92 4.30
N ALA A 270 -7.42 -8.73 5.21
CA ALA A 270 -6.72 -9.90 5.76
C ALA A 270 -6.33 -10.94 4.69
N ARG A 271 -7.09 -11.01 3.59
CA ARG A 271 -6.84 -11.91 2.46
C ARG A 271 -5.96 -11.31 1.36
N MET A 272 -5.45 -10.09 1.52
CA MET A 272 -4.60 -9.46 0.49
C MET A 272 -3.42 -10.33 0.02
N PRO A 273 -2.71 -11.06 0.91
CA PRO A 273 -1.68 -12.01 0.46
C PRO A 273 -2.20 -13.07 -0.51
N GLU A 274 -3.39 -13.63 -0.27
CA GLU A 274 -4.03 -14.65 -1.13
C GLU A 274 -4.50 -14.04 -2.45
N VAL A 275 -5.07 -12.82 -2.38
CA VAL A 275 -5.56 -12.09 -3.56
C VAL A 275 -4.43 -11.92 -4.58
N PHE A 276 -3.24 -11.54 -4.13
CA PHE A 276 -2.07 -11.29 -4.98
C PHE A 276 -1.13 -12.51 -5.15
N ASP A 277 -1.51 -13.70 -4.70
CA ASP A 277 -0.71 -14.93 -4.84
C ASP A 277 0.72 -14.78 -4.26
N LEU A 278 0.79 -14.25 -3.04
CA LEU A 278 2.04 -13.98 -2.31
C LEU A 278 2.42 -15.09 -1.33
N SER A 279 1.61 -16.15 -1.21
CA SER A 279 1.81 -17.30 -0.31
C SER A 279 2.83 -18.31 -0.82
#